data_AF-A0A838WW22-F1
#
_entry.id   AF-A0A838WW22-F1
#
_cell.length_a   1.000
_cell.length_b   1.000
_cell.length_c   1.000
_cell.angle_alpha   90.00
_cell.angle_beta   90.00
_cell.angle_gamma   90.00
#
_symmetry.space_group_name_H-M   'P 1'
#
loop_
_entity.id
_entity.type
_entity.pdbx_description
1 polymer ?
#
loop_
_entity_poly.entity_id
_entity_poly.type
_entity_poly.pdbx_seq_one_letter_code
_entity_poly.pdbx_strand_id
1 'polypeptide(L)'
;ARDGTCVWPGCTRDAQHCQLDHRVPYADGGSTTPANLFSLCQRHHNVKTDRRAYYIPDPTTGDIVWLFPDGTYALTEPDGFITTQLGADNPRWNHSLDQRRVLRDRVATFLAKGHTILDAYDTTGNYNTCIEALTRLEQEYRMTFPHKPDTNPDANSG
;
A
#
# COMPACT_ATOMS: atom_id res chain seq x y z
N ALA A 1 13.81 15.39 5.09
CA ALA A 1 13.65 14.04 4.51
C ALA A 1 12.16 13.67 4.52
N ARG A 2 11.68 12.79 3.59
CA ARG A 2 10.25 12.48 3.41
C ARG A 2 9.55 12.05 4.70
N ASP A 3 10.20 11.18 5.49
CA ASP A 3 9.55 10.48 6.61
C ASP A 3 9.50 11.32 7.91
N GLY A 4 10.21 12.44 7.96
CA GLY A 4 10.36 13.27 9.17
C GLY A 4 11.26 12.62 10.23
N THR A 5 10.87 11.43 10.68
CA THR A 5 11.57 10.62 11.68
C THR A 5 11.77 9.18 11.21
N CYS A 6 12.41 8.37 12.04
CA CYS A 6 12.51 6.92 11.85
C CYS A 6 11.12 6.28 11.77
N VAL A 7 10.85 5.48 10.73
CA VAL A 7 9.53 4.87 10.48
C VAL A 7 9.16 3.70 11.41
N TRP A 8 9.96 3.46 12.43
CA TRP A 8 9.65 2.48 13.47
C TRP A 8 8.57 3.02 14.42
N PRO A 9 7.63 2.19 14.92
CA PRO A 9 6.53 2.66 15.75
C PRO A 9 7.01 3.43 16.99
N GLY A 10 6.58 4.68 17.12
CA GLY A 10 6.91 5.57 18.24
C GLY A 10 8.37 6.06 18.29
N CYS A 11 9.18 5.83 17.25
CA CYS A 11 10.55 6.33 17.24
C CYS A 11 10.60 7.80 16.82
N THR A 12 11.20 8.66 17.66
CA THR A 12 11.31 10.10 17.41
C THR A 12 12.67 10.53 16.84
N ARG A 13 13.53 9.58 16.46
CA ARG A 13 14.85 9.92 15.91
C ARG A 13 14.67 10.59 14.56
N ASP A 14 15.22 11.79 14.42
CA ASP A 14 15.17 12.56 13.18
C ASP A 14 15.72 11.77 11.97
N ALA A 15 15.03 11.86 10.85
CA ALA A 15 15.40 11.18 9.61
C ALA A 15 16.78 11.59 9.07
N GLN A 16 17.29 12.78 9.40
CA GLN A 16 18.66 13.22 9.09
C GLN A 16 19.74 12.35 9.76
N HIS A 17 19.38 11.70 10.88
CA HIS A 17 20.25 10.77 11.60
C HIS A 17 19.90 9.29 11.32
N CYS A 18 19.09 9.04 10.29
CA CYS A 18 18.66 7.72 9.87
C CYS A 18 19.34 7.30 8.57
N GLN A 19 19.35 5.99 8.34
CA GLN A 19 19.73 5.37 7.08
C GLN A 19 18.49 5.19 6.21
N LEU A 20 18.67 5.20 4.89
CA LEU A 20 17.63 4.81 3.95
C LEU A 20 17.65 3.29 3.81
N ASP A 21 16.65 2.64 4.41
CA ASP A 21 16.43 1.20 4.32
C ASP A 21 15.61 0.85 3.08
N HIS A 22 16.04 -0.19 2.38
CA HIS A 22 15.29 -0.78 1.27
C HIS A 22 14.20 -1.71 1.82
N ARG A 23 12.92 -1.39 1.59
CA ARG A 23 11.78 -2.27 1.95
C ARG A 23 11.95 -3.66 1.36
N VAL A 24 12.13 -3.73 0.04
CA VAL A 24 12.63 -4.92 -0.66
C VAL A 24 14.15 -4.79 -0.73
N PRO A 25 14.93 -5.66 -0.07
CA PRO A 25 16.39 -5.55 -0.07
C PRO A 25 16.96 -5.49 -1.49
N TYR A 26 18.03 -4.72 -1.68
CA TYR A 26 18.72 -4.63 -2.98
C TYR A 26 19.19 -6.00 -3.48
N ALA A 27 19.69 -6.86 -2.57
CA ALA A 27 20.10 -8.22 -2.87
C ALA A 27 18.96 -9.12 -3.39
N ASP A 28 17.71 -8.78 -3.06
CA ASP A 28 16.50 -9.49 -3.48
C ASP A 28 15.83 -8.82 -4.71
N GLY A 29 16.56 -7.93 -5.41
CA GLY A 29 16.08 -7.24 -6.60
C GLY A 29 15.35 -5.92 -6.34
N GLY A 30 15.38 -5.41 -5.10
CA GLY A 30 14.76 -4.14 -4.76
C GLY A 30 15.47 -2.93 -5.38
N SER A 31 14.72 -2.08 -6.07
CA SER A 31 15.27 -0.87 -6.70
C SER A 31 15.58 0.23 -5.69
N THR A 32 16.60 1.05 -5.94
CA THR A 32 16.89 2.26 -5.15
C THR A 32 15.99 3.40 -5.62
N THR A 33 14.73 3.35 -5.21
CA THR A 33 13.70 4.34 -5.59
C THR A 33 13.02 4.92 -4.35
N PRO A 34 12.43 6.13 -4.43
CA PRO A 34 11.68 6.69 -3.31
C PRO A 34 10.56 5.76 -2.79
N ALA A 35 9.95 4.95 -3.66
CA ALA A 35 8.92 3.99 -3.27
C ALA A 35 9.46 2.80 -2.44
N ASN A 36 10.76 2.51 -2.54
CA ASN A 36 11.39 1.39 -1.84
C ASN A 36 12.28 1.82 -0.66
N LEU A 37 12.56 3.11 -0.50
CA LEU A 37 13.45 3.62 0.55
C LEU A 37 12.67 4.27 1.69
N PHE A 38 13.00 3.90 2.93
CA PHE A 38 12.39 4.44 4.15
C PHE A 38 13.42 4.74 5.23
N SER A 39 13.18 5.77 6.03
CA SER A 39 14.13 6.24 7.04
C SER A 39 14.12 5.33 8.27
N LEU A 40 15.21 4.60 8.52
CA LEU A 40 15.39 3.80 9.74
C LEU A 40 16.65 4.22 10.49
N CYS A 41 16.53 4.40 11.81
CA CYS A 41 17.72 4.58 12.64
C CYS A 41 18.54 3.29 12.66
N GLN A 42 19.85 3.40 12.89
CA GLN A 42 20.75 2.23 12.93
C GLN A 42 20.19 1.07 13.79
N ARG A 43 19.61 1.39 14.95
CA ARG A 43 19.01 0.39 15.85
C ARG A 43 17.91 -0.42 15.16
N HIS A 44 16.94 0.25 14.54
CA HIS A 44 15.79 -0.42 13.92
C HIS A 44 16.10 -0.98 12.54
N HIS A 45 17.04 -0.36 11.81
CA HIS A 45 17.61 -0.94 10.61
C HIS A 45 18.19 -2.32 10.92
N ASN A 46 19.00 -2.44 11.99
CA ASN A 46 19.55 -3.73 12.40
C ASN A 46 18.46 -4.75 12.77
N VAL A 47 17.38 -4.33 13.46
CA VAL A 47 16.25 -5.23 13.79
C VAL A 47 15.63 -5.84 12.53
N LYS A 48 15.43 -5.02 11.48
CA LYS A 48 14.90 -5.48 10.20
C LYS A 48 15.91 -6.34 9.44
N THR A 49 17.19 -5.96 9.42
CA THR A 49 18.28 -6.76 8.82
C THR A 49 18.38 -8.15 9.46
N ASP A 50 18.24 -8.21 10.78
CA ASP A 50 18.22 -9.46 11.57
C ASP A 50 16.92 -10.27 11.37
N ARG A 51 15.99 -9.80 10.52
CA ARG A 51 14.69 -10.43 10.24
C ARG A 51 13.80 -10.60 11.48
N ARG A 52 14.01 -9.74 12.48
CA ARG A 52 13.21 -9.72 13.72
C ARG A 52 11.95 -8.86 13.58
N ALA A 53 11.80 -8.14 12.47
CA ALA A 53 10.58 -7.46 12.10
C ALA A 53 10.58 -7.19 10.59
N TYR A 54 9.39 -7.13 10.00
CA TYR A 54 9.18 -6.75 8.60
C TYR A 54 8.20 -5.59 8.55
N TYR A 55 8.21 -4.81 7.47
CA TYR A 55 7.23 -3.75 7.30
C TYR A 55 6.66 -3.68 5.88
N ILE A 56 5.42 -3.25 5.81
CA ILE A 56 4.65 -3.07 4.59
C ILE A 56 4.08 -1.65 4.60
N PRO A 57 4.51 -0.77 3.69
CA PRO A 57 3.87 0.52 3.48
C PRO A 57 2.51 0.31 2.79
N ASP A 58 1.46 0.91 3.34
CA ASP A 58 0.14 0.97 2.74
C ASP A 58 0.15 2.02 1.61
N PRO A 59 -0.11 1.62 0.36
CA PRO A 59 -0.06 2.54 -0.79
C PRO A 59 -1.17 3.59 -0.77
N THR A 60 -2.23 3.39 0.02
CA THR A 60 -3.40 4.29 0.07
C THR A 60 -3.24 5.34 1.16
N THR A 61 -2.87 4.91 2.36
CA THR A 61 -2.80 5.80 3.54
C THR A 61 -1.40 6.35 3.77
N GLY A 62 -0.37 5.69 3.23
CA GLY A 62 1.03 5.94 3.54
C GLY A 62 1.48 5.33 4.87
N ASP A 63 0.58 4.71 5.64
CA ASP A 63 0.90 4.08 6.91
C ASP A 63 1.89 2.93 6.72
N ILE A 64 2.72 2.68 7.72
CA ILE A 64 3.69 1.60 7.70
C ILE A 64 3.27 0.56 8.73
N VAL A 65 2.87 -0.61 8.22
CA VAL A 65 2.50 -1.77 9.03
C VAL A 65 3.76 -2.56 9.35
N TRP A 66 4.12 -2.64 10.62
CA TRP A 66 5.19 -3.50 11.13
C TRP A 66 4.63 -4.84 11.58
N LEU A 67 5.26 -5.92 11.14
CA LEU A 67 4.92 -7.31 11.47
C LEU A 67 6.03 -7.91 12.33
N PHE A 68 5.66 -8.53 13.44
CA PHE A 68 6.59 -9.14 14.39
C PHE A 68 6.49 -10.68 14.39
N PRO A 69 7.56 -11.38 14.83
CA PRO A 69 7.61 -12.85 14.83
C PRO A 69 6.57 -13.51 15.75
N ASP A 70 6.08 -12.81 16.76
CA ASP A 70 5.05 -13.27 17.68
C ASP A 70 3.62 -13.16 17.11
N GLY A 71 3.49 -12.76 15.84
CA GLY A 71 2.21 -12.58 15.16
C GLY A 71 1.53 -11.25 15.46
N THR A 72 2.14 -10.38 16.27
CA THR A 72 1.62 -9.04 16.51
C THR A 72 2.01 -8.07 15.39
N TYR A 73 1.31 -6.93 15.34
CA TYR A 73 1.63 -5.85 14.41
C TYR A 73 1.54 -4.50 15.09
N ALA A 74 2.25 -3.52 14.54
CA ALA A 74 2.17 -2.12 14.95
C ALA A 74 2.08 -1.21 13.72
N LEU A 75 1.59 0.01 13.93
CA LEU A 75 1.44 1.00 12.87
C LEU A 75 2.36 2.19 13.15
N THR A 76 3.02 2.67 12.10
CA THR A 76 3.67 3.97 12.10
C THR A 76 2.98 4.85 11.06
N GLU A 77 2.47 5.98 11.51
CA GLU A 77 1.97 7.01 10.62
C GLU A 77 3.12 7.85 10.05
N PRO A 78 3.03 8.31 8.80
CA PRO A 78 3.98 9.29 8.28
C PRO A 78 3.90 10.60 9.08
N ASP A 79 5.03 11.03 9.62
CA ASP A 79 5.19 12.33 10.28
C ASP A 79 6.00 13.34 9.43
N GLY A 80 6.09 13.07 8.13
CA GLY A 80 6.82 13.92 7.21
C GLY A 80 6.08 15.22 6.89
N PHE A 81 6.78 16.34 6.84
CA PHE A 81 6.24 17.63 6.37
C PHE A 81 5.55 17.53 4.99
N ILE A 82 6.10 16.71 4.09
CA ILE A 82 5.51 16.47 2.77
C ILE A 82 4.17 15.70 2.91
N THR A 83 4.06 14.76 3.85
CA THR A 83 2.82 13.99 4.08
C THR A 83 1.71 14.83 4.70
N THR A 84 2.04 15.93 5.39
CA THR A 84 1.08 16.94 5.82
C THR A 84 0.54 17.82 4.69
N GLN A 85 1.15 17.81 3.50
CA GLN A 85 0.80 18.69 2.36
C GLN A 85 0.44 17.96 1.05
N LEU A 86 0.54 16.63 0.98
CA LEU A 86 0.20 15.89 -0.25
C LEU A 86 -1.31 15.59 -0.32
N GLY A 87 -2.03 16.50 -1.00
CA GLY A 87 -3.35 16.25 -1.59
C GLY A 87 -4.41 17.30 -1.24
N ALA A 88 -4.89 18.04 -2.24
CA ALA A 88 -6.08 18.90 -2.11
C ALA A 88 -7.37 18.09 -1.83
N ASP A 89 -7.27 16.77 -1.96
CA ASP A 89 -8.31 15.76 -1.84
C ASP A 89 -8.34 15.05 -0.47
N ASN A 90 -7.28 15.14 0.36
CA ASN A 90 -7.28 14.50 1.69
C ASN A 90 -6.24 15.10 2.67
N PRO A 91 -6.39 16.37 3.09
CA PRO A 91 -5.43 16.99 4.00
C PRO A 91 -5.50 16.39 5.41
N ARG A 92 -4.34 16.08 6.02
CA ARG A 92 -4.20 15.40 7.34
C ARG A 92 -4.96 16.09 8.49
N TRP A 93 -5.26 17.38 8.40
CA TRP A 93 -6.06 18.09 9.41
C TRP A 93 -7.54 17.70 9.44
N ASN A 94 -8.06 17.02 8.40
CA ASN A 94 -9.47 16.69 8.25
C ASN A 94 -9.79 15.18 8.30
N HIS A 95 -8.80 14.31 8.57
CA HIS A 95 -8.98 12.86 8.59
C HIS A 95 -8.50 12.23 9.90
N SER A 96 -9.43 11.77 10.74
CA SER A 96 -9.15 11.00 11.95
C SER A 96 -8.64 9.58 11.62
N LEU A 97 -8.06 8.89 12.61
CA LEU A 97 -7.61 7.50 12.46
C LEU A 97 -8.75 6.55 12.06
N ASP A 98 -9.94 6.76 12.59
CA ASP A 98 -11.11 5.96 12.23
C ASP A 98 -11.52 6.21 10.77
N GLN A 99 -11.45 7.46 10.30
CA GLN A 99 -11.73 7.77 8.89
C GLN A 99 -10.71 7.10 7.96
N ARG A 100 -9.41 7.06 8.33
CA ARG A 100 -8.39 6.32 7.55
C ARG A 100 -8.62 4.82 7.56
N ARG A 101 -8.97 4.23 8.70
CA ARG A 101 -9.34 2.81 8.80
C ARG A 101 -10.53 2.47 7.90
N VAL A 102 -11.59 3.28 7.95
CA VAL A 102 -12.77 3.12 7.10
C VAL A 102 -12.41 3.24 5.62
N LEU A 103 -11.55 4.19 5.25
CA LEU A 103 -11.05 4.31 3.87
C LEU A 103 -10.26 3.07 3.45
N ARG A 104 -9.33 2.59 4.28
CA ARG A 104 -8.55 1.39 4.02
C ARG A 104 -9.44 0.16 3.86
N ASP A 105 -10.40 -0.03 4.76
CA ASP A 105 -11.32 -1.17 4.72
C ASP A 105 -12.23 -1.10 3.48
N ARG A 106 -12.63 0.11 3.07
CA ARG A 106 -13.38 0.35 1.82
C ARG A 106 -12.55 -0.01 0.59
N VAL A 107 -11.29 0.42 0.52
CA VAL A 107 -10.37 0.10 -0.58
C VAL A 107 -10.05 -1.41 -0.62
N ALA A 108 -9.80 -2.02 0.54
CA ALA A 108 -9.56 -3.46 0.64
C ALA A 108 -10.77 -4.27 0.16
N THR A 109 -11.98 -3.85 0.54
CA THR A 109 -13.22 -4.49 0.08
C THR A 109 -13.39 -4.36 -1.44
N PHE A 110 -13.10 -3.18 -2.00
CA PHE A 110 -13.13 -2.96 -3.45
C PHE A 110 -12.18 -3.90 -4.20
N LEU A 111 -10.92 -3.97 -3.75
CA LEU A 111 -9.92 -4.83 -4.38
C LEU A 111 -10.27 -6.32 -4.27
N ALA A 112 -10.74 -6.76 -3.10
CA ALA A 112 -11.16 -8.14 -2.89
C ALA A 112 -12.31 -8.54 -3.83
N LYS A 113 -13.35 -7.70 -3.93
CA LYS A 113 -14.47 -7.92 -4.86
C LYS A 113 -13.99 -7.98 -6.32
N GLY A 114 -13.07 -7.10 -6.72
CA GLY A 114 -12.53 -7.09 -8.08
C GLY A 114 -11.75 -8.36 -8.40
N HIS A 115 -10.92 -8.86 -7.49
CA HIS A 115 -10.23 -10.14 -7.66
C HIS A 115 -11.21 -11.32 -7.76
N THR A 116 -12.26 -11.37 -6.93
CA THR A 116 -13.28 -12.42 -7.03
C THR A 116 -13.96 -12.45 -8.41
N ILE A 117 -14.16 -11.29 -9.05
CA ILE A 117 -14.72 -11.21 -10.41
C ILE A 117 -13.74 -11.81 -11.42
N LEU A 118 -12.44 -11.51 -11.29
CA LEU A 118 -11.41 -12.10 -12.15
C LEU A 118 -11.30 -13.61 -11.95
N ASP A 119 -11.33 -14.11 -10.72
CA ASP A 119 -11.30 -15.56 -10.44
C ASP A 119 -12.50 -16.29 -11.08
N ALA A 120 -13.68 -15.67 -11.06
CA ALA A 120 -14.87 -16.20 -11.71
C ALA A 120 -14.73 -16.19 -13.24
N TYR A 121 -14.09 -15.17 -13.80
CA TYR A 121 -13.75 -15.12 -15.22
C TYR A 121 -12.78 -16.23 -15.61
N ASP A 122 -11.71 -16.45 -14.85
CA ASP A 122 -10.74 -17.51 -15.12
C ASP A 122 -11.38 -18.91 -15.11
N THR A 123 -12.45 -19.08 -14.34
CA THR A 123 -13.22 -20.33 -14.27
C THR A 123 -14.24 -20.48 -15.41
N THR A 124 -14.92 -19.40 -15.79
CA THR A 124 -16.07 -19.45 -16.72
C THR A 124 -15.74 -19.06 -18.15
N GLY A 125 -14.66 -18.30 -18.36
CA GLY A 125 -14.28 -17.70 -19.65
C GLY A 125 -15.23 -16.62 -20.17
N ASN A 126 -16.22 -16.17 -19.39
CA ASN A 126 -17.22 -15.22 -19.87
C ASN A 126 -16.76 -13.77 -19.69
N TYR A 127 -16.13 -13.22 -20.73
CA TYR A 127 -15.56 -11.87 -20.73
C TYR A 127 -16.62 -10.77 -20.51
N ASN A 128 -17.75 -10.84 -21.20
CA ASN A 128 -18.78 -9.80 -21.13
C ASN A 128 -19.34 -9.68 -19.71
N THR A 129 -19.62 -10.81 -19.05
CA THR A 129 -20.07 -10.82 -17.65
C THR A 129 -18.99 -10.28 -16.70
N CYS A 130 -17.72 -10.58 -16.95
CA CYS A 130 -16.60 -10.06 -16.16
C CYS A 130 -16.52 -8.52 -16.24
N ILE A 131 -16.52 -7.96 -17.46
CA ILE A 131 -16.42 -6.51 -17.68
C ILE A 131 -17.63 -5.76 -17.14
N GLU A 132 -18.85 -6.28 -17.34
CA GLU A 132 -20.05 -5.68 -16.76
C GLU A 132 -19.99 -5.64 -15.23
N ALA A 133 -19.54 -6.73 -14.60
CA ALA A 133 -19.37 -6.80 -13.16
C ALA A 133 -18.29 -5.84 -12.63
N LEU A 134 -17.13 -5.76 -13.31
CA LEU A 134 -16.06 -4.82 -12.98
C LEU A 134 -16.55 -3.37 -13.13
N THR A 135 -17.23 -3.04 -14.23
CA THR A 135 -17.75 -1.68 -14.47
C THR A 135 -18.75 -1.27 -13.39
N ARG A 136 -19.63 -2.18 -12.98
CA ARG A 136 -20.58 -1.93 -11.88
C ARG A 136 -19.85 -1.70 -10.55
N LEU A 137 -18.83 -2.50 -10.25
CA LEU A 137 -18.01 -2.35 -9.05
C LEU A 137 -17.27 -1.00 -9.04
N GLU A 138 -16.70 -0.61 -10.18
CA GLU A 138 -16.02 0.69 -10.35
C GLU A 138 -16.97 1.87 -10.10
N GLN A 139 -18.22 1.79 -10.61
CA GLN A 139 -19.27 2.78 -10.37
C GLN A 139 -19.71 2.84 -8.91
N GLU A 140 -19.92 1.69 -8.26
CA GLU A 140 -20.36 1.58 -6.85
C GLU A 140 -19.32 2.25 -5.92
N TYR A 141 -18.04 1.94 -6.12
CA TYR A 141 -16.98 2.45 -5.26
C TYR A 141 -16.44 3.81 -5.70
N ARG A 142 -16.77 4.26 -6.92
CA ARG A 142 -16.18 5.43 -7.61
C ARG A 142 -14.65 5.33 -7.68
N MET A 143 -14.18 4.14 -8.01
CA MET A 143 -12.77 3.78 -8.08
C MET A 143 -12.52 2.98 -9.34
N THR A 144 -11.30 2.99 -9.87
CA THR A 144 -10.89 2.17 -11.02
C THR A 144 -10.16 0.93 -10.53
N PHE A 145 -10.56 -0.25 -11.02
CA PHE A 145 -9.92 -1.49 -10.63
C PHE A 145 -8.62 -1.66 -11.44
N PRO A 146 -7.46 -1.92 -10.79
CA PRO A 146 -6.15 -1.83 -11.45
C PRO A 146 -5.83 -3.01 -12.37
N HIS A 147 -6.53 -4.13 -12.24
CA HIS A 147 -6.31 -5.33 -13.05
C HIS A 147 -7.45 -5.50 -14.05
N LYS A 148 -7.14 -5.83 -15.31
CA LYS A 148 -8.15 -6.08 -16.36
C LYS A 148 -7.96 -7.50 -16.89
N PRO A 149 -9.04 -8.20 -17.31
CA PRO A 149 -8.93 -9.55 -17.86
C PRO A 149 -8.16 -9.53 -19.19
N ASP A 150 -7.34 -10.56 -19.42
CA ASP A 150 -6.31 -10.58 -20.47
C ASP A 150 -6.83 -10.73 -21.92
N THR A 151 -8.11 -11.03 -22.15
CA THR A 151 -8.63 -11.25 -23.51
C THR A 151 -10.06 -10.74 -23.71
N ASN A 152 -10.22 -9.71 -24.54
CA ASN A 152 -11.48 -9.39 -25.19
C ASN A 152 -11.69 -10.37 -26.37
N PRO A 153 -12.69 -11.28 -26.35
CA PRO A 153 -12.95 -12.19 -27.46
C PRO A 153 -13.28 -11.47 -28.78
N ASP A 154 -13.66 -10.18 -28.73
CA ASP A 154 -13.97 -9.37 -29.93
C ASP A 154 -12.73 -8.68 -30.55
N ALA A 155 -11.54 -8.82 -29.96
CA ALA A 155 -10.32 -8.18 -30.48
C ALA A 155 -9.63 -8.96 -31.60
N ASN A 156 -10.05 -10.20 -31.89
CA ASN A 156 -9.46 -11.07 -32.93
C ASN A 156 -10.31 -11.19 -34.22
N SER A 157 -11.25 -10.27 -34.46
CA SER A 157 -12.00 -10.18 -35.72
C SER A 157 -11.48 -9.09 -36.68
N GLY A 158 -10.17 -8.79 -36.64
CA GLY A 158 -9.49 -7.85 -37.54
C GLY A 158 -8.31 -8.48 -38.25
#